data_AF-A0AAX0N3H8-F1
#
_entry.id   AF-A0AAX0N3H8-F1
#
_cell.length_a   1.000
_cell.length_b   1.000
_cell.length_c   1.000
_cell.angle_alpha   90.00
_cell.angle_beta   90.00
_cell.angle_gamma   90.00
#
_symmetry.space_group_name_H-M   'P 1'
#
loop_
_entity.id
_entity.type
_entity.pdbx_description
1 polymer ?
#
loop_
_entity_poly.entity_id
_entity_poly.type
_entity_poly.pdbx_seq_one_letter_code
_entity_poly.pdbx_strand_id
1 'polypeptide(L)'
;MSYKTSNAEGPVDFINAYDLEAMAQQVIPKAAFGYIASGAEDTFTLRENIRAFNHKLIVPHTLCDVENPSTEIEFAGEKLSSPIIMAPVAAHKLANEQGEVATARGVHEFGSLYTTSSYSTVDLPEITEALQGTPHWFQFYFSKDDGINRHIMDRVKAEGYKAIVLTADATVGGNREVDKRNGFVFPVGMPIVEEYLPEGAGKSMDFVYKSAKQRLSPRDVEFIAEYSGLPVYVKGPQCREDVERSLAAGASGIWVTNHGGRQIDGGPAAFDSLQEVAEAVDKRVPIVFESGIRRGQHVFKALASGADLVAIGRPVIYGLALGGSVGVRQVFEHLNAELKTVMQLSGTQTIEDVKHFKLRHNPYNPTFPVDPRDLKLY
;
A
#
# COMPACT_ATOMS: atom_id res chain seq x y z
N MET A 1 -16.81 20.27 -17.09
CA MET A 1 -17.55 18.99 -17.17
C MET A 1 -17.27 18.23 -15.89
N SER A 2 -18.28 17.64 -15.25
CA SER A 2 -18.06 16.75 -14.10
C SER A 2 -17.23 15.55 -14.56
N TYR A 3 -16.17 15.22 -13.82
CA TYR A 3 -15.39 14.01 -14.06
C TYR A 3 -16.27 12.79 -13.86
N LYS A 4 -16.30 11.89 -14.85
CA LYS A 4 -17.03 10.63 -14.79
C LYS A 4 -16.03 9.50 -14.66
N THR A 5 -16.24 8.64 -13.67
CA THR A 5 -15.47 7.41 -13.47
C THR A 5 -16.44 6.23 -13.35
N SER A 6 -15.92 5.03 -13.07
CA SER A 6 -16.73 3.84 -12.90
C SER A 6 -17.76 4.00 -11.77
N ASN A 7 -18.93 3.43 -11.96
CA ASN A 7 -19.95 3.23 -10.93
C ASN A 7 -20.24 1.74 -10.70
N ALA A 8 -19.31 0.87 -11.13
CA ALA A 8 -19.46 -0.56 -10.98
C ALA A 8 -19.56 -0.96 -9.50
N GLU A 9 -20.45 -1.90 -9.21
CA GLU A 9 -20.60 -2.56 -7.92
C GLU A 9 -21.06 -4.00 -8.18
N GLY A 10 -20.17 -4.97 -7.96
CA GLY A 10 -20.46 -6.36 -8.31
C GLY A 10 -19.21 -7.20 -8.58
N PRO A 11 -19.40 -8.50 -8.87
CA PRO A 11 -18.31 -9.43 -9.06
C PRO A 11 -17.48 -9.10 -10.31
N VAL A 12 -16.17 -9.27 -10.17
CA VAL A 12 -15.17 -9.12 -11.22
C VAL A 12 -14.58 -10.49 -11.53
N ASP A 13 -14.53 -10.85 -12.81
CA ASP A 13 -13.92 -12.09 -13.28
C ASP A 13 -12.48 -11.83 -13.73
N PHE A 14 -11.51 -12.21 -12.89
CA PHE A 14 -10.08 -12.07 -13.16
C PHE A 14 -9.34 -13.31 -12.66
N ILE A 15 -8.30 -13.72 -13.39
CA ILE A 15 -7.54 -14.93 -13.06
C ILE A 15 -6.39 -14.60 -12.12
N ASN A 16 -5.82 -13.40 -12.23
CA ASN A 16 -4.77 -12.93 -11.34
C ASN A 16 -4.72 -11.39 -11.30
N ALA A 17 -3.98 -10.83 -10.33
CA ALA A 17 -3.93 -9.39 -10.13
C ALA A 17 -3.30 -8.57 -11.28
N TYR A 18 -2.60 -9.20 -12.24
CA TYR A 18 -2.08 -8.52 -13.42
C TYR A 18 -3.18 -8.24 -14.46
N ASP A 19 -4.20 -9.09 -14.55
CA ASP A 19 -5.32 -8.93 -15.49
C ASP A 19 -6.09 -7.64 -15.19
N LEU A 20 -6.23 -7.32 -13.90
CA LEU A 20 -6.93 -6.15 -13.38
C LEU A 20 -6.45 -4.83 -13.99
N GLU A 21 -5.16 -4.70 -14.27
CA GLU A 21 -4.60 -3.45 -14.83
C GLU A 21 -5.12 -3.19 -16.25
N ALA A 22 -5.09 -4.20 -17.11
CA ALA A 22 -5.57 -4.10 -18.48
C ALA A 22 -7.09 -3.93 -18.53
N MET A 23 -7.82 -4.57 -17.62
CA MET A 23 -9.27 -4.42 -17.46
C MET A 23 -9.63 -3.00 -16.98
N ALA A 24 -8.96 -2.51 -15.92
CA ALA A 24 -9.20 -1.19 -15.36
C ALA A 24 -8.89 -0.06 -16.36
N GLN A 25 -7.91 -0.27 -17.25
CA GLN A 25 -7.60 0.67 -18.33
C GLN A 25 -8.79 0.96 -19.25
N GLN A 26 -9.71 0.01 -19.41
CA GLN A 26 -10.89 0.16 -20.28
C GLN A 26 -11.99 1.03 -19.66
N VAL A 27 -12.00 1.18 -18.33
CA VAL A 27 -13.08 1.84 -17.59
C VAL A 27 -12.64 3.13 -16.88
N ILE A 28 -11.34 3.26 -16.56
CA ILE A 28 -10.80 4.47 -15.93
C ILE A 28 -10.41 5.49 -17.03
N PRO A 29 -10.80 6.79 -16.91
CA PRO A 29 -10.37 7.83 -17.84
C PRO A 29 -8.84 7.90 -17.99
N LYS A 30 -8.36 8.05 -19.23
CA LYS A 30 -6.94 7.96 -19.61
C LYS A 30 -5.97 8.69 -18.67
N ALA A 31 -6.25 9.94 -18.32
CA ALA A 31 -5.36 10.73 -17.46
C ALA A 31 -5.30 10.18 -16.03
N ALA A 32 -6.44 9.76 -15.48
CA ALA A 32 -6.52 9.16 -14.16
C ALA A 32 -5.92 7.74 -14.12
N PHE A 33 -6.15 6.93 -15.16
CA PHE A 33 -5.50 5.63 -15.30
C PHE A 33 -3.97 5.80 -15.34
N GLY A 34 -3.47 6.76 -16.12
CA GLY A 34 -2.06 7.12 -16.14
C GLY A 34 -1.52 7.49 -14.76
N TYR A 35 -2.24 8.33 -14.00
CA TYR A 35 -1.89 8.71 -12.63
C TYR A 35 -1.80 7.50 -11.69
N ILE A 36 -2.67 6.50 -11.82
CA ILE A 36 -2.69 5.31 -10.96
C ILE A 36 -1.59 4.33 -11.36
N ALA A 37 -1.51 4.00 -12.65
CA ALA A 37 -0.71 2.90 -13.17
C ALA A 37 0.79 3.22 -13.23
N SER A 38 1.17 4.46 -13.55
CA SER A 38 2.56 4.78 -13.85
C SER A 38 3.47 4.93 -12.62
N GLY A 39 4.77 5.03 -12.90
CA GLY A 39 5.83 5.40 -11.96
C GLY A 39 6.52 6.71 -12.33
N ALA A 40 7.68 6.96 -11.72
CA ALA A 40 8.58 8.07 -12.09
C ALA A 40 9.52 7.67 -13.25
N GLU A 41 10.00 8.69 -13.97
CA GLU A 41 10.97 8.60 -15.08
C GLU A 41 10.64 7.48 -16.07
N ASP A 42 11.60 6.62 -16.36
CA ASP A 42 11.50 5.51 -17.30
C ASP A 42 10.78 4.29 -16.69
N THR A 43 10.27 4.42 -15.46
CA THR A 43 9.58 3.40 -14.68
C THR A 43 10.43 2.15 -14.43
N PHE A 44 11.74 2.33 -14.32
CA PHE A 44 12.69 1.25 -14.04
C PHE A 44 12.39 0.59 -12.70
N THR A 45 12.41 1.35 -11.61
CA THR A 45 12.17 0.88 -10.24
C THR A 45 10.76 0.30 -10.07
N LEU A 46 9.76 0.84 -10.80
CA LEU A 46 8.41 0.24 -10.83
C LEU A 46 8.44 -1.20 -11.35
N ARG A 47 9.19 -1.47 -12.43
CA ARG A 47 9.33 -2.83 -12.99
C ARG A 47 10.17 -3.72 -12.07
N GLU A 48 11.24 -3.17 -11.50
CA GLU A 48 12.10 -3.91 -10.59
C GLU A 48 11.38 -4.31 -9.29
N ASN A 49 10.43 -3.52 -8.79
CA ASN A 49 9.58 -3.90 -7.66
C ASN A 49 8.84 -5.23 -7.89
N ILE A 50 8.50 -5.55 -9.14
CA ILE A 50 7.85 -6.82 -9.47
C ILE A 50 8.90 -7.92 -9.68
N ARG A 51 10.00 -7.61 -10.39
CA ARG A 51 11.07 -8.57 -10.70
C ARG A 51 11.82 -9.04 -9.46
N ALA A 52 12.01 -8.19 -8.47
CA ALA A 52 12.80 -8.48 -7.28
C ALA A 52 12.29 -9.68 -6.48
N PHE A 53 10.98 -9.99 -6.54
CA PHE A 53 10.47 -11.23 -5.94
C PHE A 53 11.12 -12.48 -6.53
N ASN A 54 11.65 -12.45 -7.75
CA ASN A 54 12.39 -13.56 -8.34
C ASN A 54 13.80 -13.71 -7.77
N HIS A 55 14.35 -12.76 -7.01
CA HIS A 55 15.67 -12.90 -6.37
C HIS A 55 15.66 -13.93 -5.23
N LYS A 56 14.48 -14.26 -4.71
CA LYS A 56 14.26 -15.25 -3.64
C LYS A 56 13.24 -16.29 -4.09
N LEU A 57 13.54 -17.56 -3.86
CA LEU A 57 12.72 -18.71 -4.24
C LEU A 57 12.10 -19.34 -2.99
N ILE A 58 10.85 -19.75 -3.12
CA ILE A 58 10.16 -20.59 -2.13
C ILE A 58 10.47 -22.04 -2.49
N VAL A 59 10.99 -22.80 -1.54
CA VAL A 59 11.24 -24.23 -1.74
C VAL A 59 9.95 -24.97 -1.37
N PRO A 60 9.39 -25.83 -2.23
CA PRO A 60 8.31 -26.71 -1.82
C PRO A 60 8.79 -27.68 -0.74
N HIS A 61 8.01 -27.86 0.32
CA HIS A 61 8.32 -28.84 1.36
C HIS A 61 7.28 -29.95 1.33
N THR A 62 7.73 -31.19 1.53
CA THR A 62 6.89 -32.39 1.44
C THR A 62 6.88 -33.12 2.78
N LEU A 63 5.80 -33.86 3.06
CA LEU A 63 5.64 -34.63 4.32
C LEU A 63 5.67 -33.74 5.58
N CYS A 64 5.11 -32.52 5.50
CA CYS A 64 5.16 -31.52 6.58
C CYS A 64 3.97 -31.57 7.55
N ASP A 65 3.03 -32.50 7.38
CA ASP A 65 1.83 -32.61 8.23
C ASP A 65 1.05 -31.29 8.33
N VAL A 66 0.80 -30.66 7.17
CA VAL A 66 0.07 -29.39 7.03
C VAL A 66 -1.21 -29.64 6.25
N GLU A 67 -2.31 -29.11 6.76
CA GLU A 67 -3.62 -29.14 6.12
C GLU A 67 -4.38 -27.85 6.45
N ASN A 68 -5.08 -27.28 5.47
CA ASN A 68 -5.89 -26.07 5.62
C ASN A 68 -5.15 -24.91 6.34
N PRO A 69 -4.08 -24.35 5.75
CA PRO A 69 -3.28 -23.30 6.40
C PRO A 69 -4.13 -22.09 6.81
N SER A 70 -3.84 -21.56 8.00
CA SER A 70 -4.50 -20.37 8.51
C SER A 70 -3.70 -19.12 8.22
N THR A 71 -4.36 -18.14 7.61
CA THR A 71 -3.82 -16.80 7.38
C THR A 71 -4.17 -15.83 8.49
N GLU A 72 -5.01 -16.24 9.44
CA GLU A 72 -5.46 -15.38 10.54
C GLU A 72 -4.29 -14.98 11.43
N ILE A 73 -4.29 -13.72 11.85
CA ILE A 73 -3.29 -13.18 12.77
C ILE A 73 -3.95 -12.30 13.82
N GLU A 74 -3.24 -12.12 14.93
CA GLU A 74 -3.48 -11.02 15.87
C GLU A 74 -2.37 -9.99 15.70
N PHE A 75 -2.74 -8.74 15.45
CA PHE A 75 -1.81 -7.64 15.28
C PHE A 75 -2.24 -6.45 16.11
N ALA A 76 -1.38 -6.01 17.03
CA ALA A 76 -1.67 -4.89 17.95
C ALA A 76 -3.01 -5.03 18.71
N GLY A 77 -3.38 -6.26 19.08
CA GLY A 77 -4.63 -6.58 19.78
C GLY A 77 -5.87 -6.72 18.89
N GLU A 78 -5.72 -6.54 17.57
CA GLU A 78 -6.80 -6.67 16.59
C GLU A 78 -6.67 -8.01 15.85
N LYS A 79 -7.80 -8.68 15.60
CA LYS A 79 -7.84 -9.92 14.82
C LYS A 79 -8.04 -9.60 13.34
N LEU A 80 -7.18 -10.13 12.48
CA LEU A 80 -7.26 -9.97 11.03
C LEU A 80 -7.38 -11.33 10.34
N SER A 81 -8.17 -11.40 9.27
CA SER A 81 -8.33 -12.61 8.44
C SER A 81 -7.04 -13.03 7.71
N SER A 82 -6.11 -12.08 7.55
CA SER A 82 -4.88 -12.21 6.76
C SER A 82 -3.88 -11.11 7.15
N PRO A 83 -2.55 -11.30 6.96
CA PRO A 83 -1.56 -10.24 7.08
C PRO A 83 -1.61 -9.20 5.93
N ILE A 84 -2.53 -9.36 4.99
CA ILE A 84 -2.69 -8.50 3.81
C ILE A 84 -3.59 -7.31 4.17
N ILE A 85 -3.06 -6.08 4.14
CA ILE A 85 -3.76 -4.83 4.51
C ILE A 85 -3.91 -3.85 3.34
N MET A 86 -4.76 -2.84 3.49
CA MET A 86 -4.87 -1.76 2.51
C MET A 86 -3.76 -0.73 2.68
N ALA A 87 -3.00 -0.47 1.61
CA ALA A 87 -2.03 0.63 1.58
C ALA A 87 -2.75 1.99 1.53
N PRO A 88 -2.16 3.06 2.08
CA PRO A 88 -2.71 4.40 1.91
C PRO A 88 -2.55 4.85 0.47
N VAL A 89 -3.67 4.94 -0.25
CA VAL A 89 -3.71 5.45 -1.63
C VAL A 89 -4.57 6.71 -1.67
N ALA A 90 -4.13 7.70 -2.44
CA ALA A 90 -4.84 8.96 -2.61
C ALA A 90 -5.93 8.82 -3.69
N ALA A 91 -7.00 9.59 -3.53
CA ALA A 91 -8.00 9.88 -4.54
C ALA A 91 -8.67 8.66 -5.21
N HIS A 92 -9.36 7.83 -4.42
CA HIS A 92 -10.04 6.64 -4.93
C HIS A 92 -11.20 6.98 -5.88
N LYS A 93 -11.79 8.19 -5.80
CA LYS A 93 -12.78 8.68 -6.77
C LYS A 93 -12.24 8.88 -8.18
N LEU A 94 -10.93 8.69 -8.40
CA LEU A 94 -10.38 8.53 -9.74
C LEU A 94 -10.85 7.21 -10.38
N ALA A 95 -11.00 6.15 -9.59
CA ALA A 95 -11.28 4.79 -10.04
C ALA A 95 -12.77 4.42 -9.98
N ASN A 96 -13.50 4.85 -8.95
CA ASN A 96 -14.92 4.57 -8.77
C ASN A 96 -15.62 5.71 -8.04
N GLU A 97 -16.87 6.05 -8.39
CA GLU A 97 -17.59 7.20 -7.81
C GLU A 97 -17.81 7.08 -6.29
N GLN A 98 -17.88 5.86 -5.76
CA GLN A 98 -17.97 5.59 -4.32
C GLN A 98 -16.63 5.78 -3.58
N GLY A 99 -15.51 5.84 -4.31
CA GLY A 99 -14.19 6.16 -3.78
C GLY A 99 -13.76 5.33 -2.56
N GLU A 100 -13.26 6.02 -1.55
CA GLU A 100 -12.74 5.41 -0.32
C GLU A 100 -13.81 4.66 0.48
N VAL A 101 -15.09 5.04 0.39
CA VAL A 101 -16.21 4.34 1.06
C VAL A 101 -16.35 2.91 0.54
N ALA A 102 -16.32 2.71 -0.78
CA ALA A 102 -16.37 1.36 -1.35
C ALA A 102 -15.12 0.55 -0.99
N THR A 103 -13.95 1.20 -0.90
CA THR A 103 -12.73 0.49 -0.50
C THR A 103 -12.78 0.07 0.96
N ALA A 104 -13.24 0.97 1.84
CA ALA A 104 -13.46 0.69 3.25
C ALA A 104 -14.43 -0.48 3.46
N ARG A 105 -15.56 -0.51 2.74
CA ARG A 105 -16.51 -1.63 2.77
C ARG A 105 -15.87 -2.96 2.34
N GLY A 106 -15.15 -2.96 1.22
CA GLY A 106 -14.50 -4.19 0.75
C GLY A 106 -13.44 -4.72 1.73
N VAL A 107 -12.69 -3.83 2.38
CA VAL A 107 -11.70 -4.19 3.42
C VAL A 107 -12.38 -4.68 4.70
N HIS A 108 -13.50 -4.06 5.09
CA HIS A 108 -14.34 -4.51 6.20
C HIS A 108 -14.87 -5.92 5.97
N GLU A 109 -15.50 -6.17 4.80
CA GLU A 109 -16.09 -7.47 4.48
C GLU A 109 -15.03 -8.60 4.43
N PHE A 110 -13.80 -8.28 4.04
CA PHE A 110 -12.69 -9.25 4.10
C PHE A 110 -12.15 -9.47 5.52
N GLY A 111 -12.30 -8.49 6.42
CA GLY A 111 -11.80 -8.54 7.80
C GLY A 111 -10.31 -8.22 7.91
N SER A 112 -9.86 -7.13 7.29
CA SER A 112 -8.46 -6.67 7.37
C SER A 112 -8.34 -5.27 7.99
N LEU A 113 -7.24 -4.56 7.74
CA LEU A 113 -6.92 -3.23 8.23
C LEU A 113 -6.92 -2.22 7.08
N TYR A 114 -7.57 -1.07 7.31
CA TYR A 114 -7.63 0.02 6.34
C TYR A 114 -6.65 1.15 6.68
N THR A 115 -5.95 1.70 5.69
CA THR A 115 -5.12 2.90 5.89
C THR A 115 -5.66 4.06 5.06
N THR A 116 -6.20 5.09 5.72
CA THR A 116 -6.71 6.30 5.04
C THR A 116 -5.57 7.22 4.65
N SER A 117 -5.57 7.69 3.40
CA SER A 117 -4.63 8.73 2.94
C SER A 117 -5.09 10.13 3.38
N SER A 118 -4.14 11.01 3.73
CA SER A 118 -4.42 12.44 3.89
C SER A 118 -5.04 13.04 2.62
N TYR A 119 -4.74 12.48 1.45
CA TYR A 119 -5.23 12.93 0.15
C TYR A 119 -6.41 12.09 -0.35
N SER A 120 -7.24 11.63 0.57
CA SER A 120 -8.51 10.98 0.28
C SER A 120 -9.48 11.93 -0.44
N THR A 121 -10.36 11.37 -1.27
CA THR A 121 -11.48 12.08 -1.93
C THR A 121 -12.82 11.98 -1.18
N VAL A 122 -12.78 11.36 -0.01
CA VAL A 122 -13.88 11.28 0.96
C VAL A 122 -13.34 11.65 2.34
N ASP A 123 -14.14 12.31 3.16
CA ASP A 123 -13.71 12.77 4.48
C ASP A 123 -13.68 11.64 5.52
N LEU A 124 -13.01 11.86 6.65
CA LEU A 124 -12.80 10.82 7.68
C LEU A 124 -14.11 10.16 8.17
N PRO A 125 -15.18 10.90 8.55
CA PRO A 125 -16.36 10.28 9.15
C PRO A 125 -17.09 9.31 8.21
N GLU A 126 -17.17 9.64 6.92
CA GLU A 126 -17.78 8.78 5.89
C GLU A 126 -16.98 7.49 5.69
N ILE A 127 -15.64 7.56 5.78
CA ILE A 127 -14.77 6.38 5.70
C ILE A 127 -14.94 5.52 6.96
N THR A 128 -14.89 6.13 8.15
CA THR A 128 -15.04 5.43 9.43
C THR A 128 -16.39 4.71 9.53
N GLU A 129 -17.48 5.35 9.09
CA GLU A 129 -18.81 4.73 9.04
C GLU A 129 -18.80 3.47 8.16
N ALA A 130 -18.20 3.56 6.98
CA ALA A 130 -18.11 2.44 6.03
C ALA A 130 -17.26 1.27 6.56
N LEU A 131 -16.29 1.55 7.44
CA LEU A 131 -15.43 0.55 8.06
C LEU A 131 -16.13 -0.29 9.14
N GLN A 132 -17.26 0.17 9.70
CA GLN A 132 -18.06 -0.61 10.66
C GLN A 132 -17.21 -1.25 11.80
N GLY A 133 -16.28 -0.48 12.36
CA GLY A 133 -15.40 -0.92 13.45
C GLY A 133 -14.15 -1.69 13.03
N THR A 134 -13.92 -1.89 11.72
CA THR A 134 -12.67 -2.42 11.18
C THR A 134 -11.47 -1.59 11.65
N PRO A 135 -10.35 -2.19 12.08
CA PRO A 135 -9.18 -1.44 12.52
C PRO A 135 -8.62 -0.59 11.39
N HIS A 136 -8.28 0.66 11.69
CA HIS A 136 -7.88 1.63 10.68
C HIS A 136 -6.81 2.61 11.16
N TRP A 137 -5.91 2.96 10.23
CA TRP A 137 -4.75 3.83 10.42
C TRP A 137 -4.82 5.05 9.50
N PHE A 138 -4.19 6.15 9.92
CA PHE A 138 -4.21 7.39 9.15
C PHE A 138 -2.81 7.69 8.62
N GLN A 139 -2.67 7.72 7.30
CA GLN A 139 -1.46 8.18 6.65
C GLN A 139 -1.42 9.70 6.62
N PHE A 140 -0.37 10.26 7.21
CA PHE A 140 -0.20 11.67 7.48
C PHE A 140 0.81 12.31 6.53
N TYR A 141 0.38 13.33 5.79
CA TYR A 141 1.23 14.29 5.11
C TYR A 141 1.20 15.61 5.88
N PHE A 142 2.38 16.09 6.27
CA PHE A 142 2.49 17.34 7.03
C PHE A 142 2.07 18.56 6.23
N SER A 143 1.29 19.44 6.86
CA SER A 143 1.27 20.86 6.56
C SER A 143 2.55 21.54 7.07
N LYS A 144 2.87 22.70 6.53
CA LYS A 144 3.92 23.59 7.06
C LYS A 144 3.49 24.30 8.35
N ASP A 145 2.18 24.27 8.66
CA ASP A 145 1.59 24.88 9.85
C ASP A 145 1.26 23.81 10.91
N ASP A 146 1.86 23.92 12.08
CA ASP A 146 1.67 22.96 13.17
C ASP A 146 0.26 23.00 13.78
N GLY A 147 -0.45 24.13 13.69
CA GLY A 147 -1.84 24.24 14.11
C GLY A 147 -2.76 23.39 13.23
N ILE A 148 -2.57 23.44 11.92
CA ILE A 148 -3.29 22.59 10.96
C ILE A 148 -2.96 21.11 11.21
N ASN A 149 -1.68 20.79 11.45
CA ASN A 149 -1.27 19.41 11.77
C ASN A 149 -1.95 18.88 13.03
N ARG A 150 -2.04 19.70 14.09
CA ARG A 150 -2.76 19.38 15.32
C ARG A 150 -4.25 19.16 15.07
N HIS A 151 -4.89 20.05 14.31
CA HIS A 151 -6.29 19.94 13.98
C HIS A 151 -6.61 18.64 13.22
N ILE A 152 -5.80 18.26 12.23
CA ILE A 152 -5.96 16.98 11.52
C ILE A 152 -5.80 15.80 12.49
N MET A 153 -4.77 15.81 13.35
CA MET A 153 -4.57 14.75 14.34
C MET A 153 -5.72 14.65 15.37
N ASP A 154 -6.33 15.77 15.75
CA ASP A 154 -7.51 15.77 16.63
C ASP A 154 -8.71 15.09 15.97
N ARG A 155 -8.94 15.37 14.67
CA ARG A 155 -9.98 14.69 13.89
C ARG A 155 -9.70 13.19 13.77
N VAL A 156 -8.45 12.81 13.47
CA VAL A 156 -8.01 11.40 13.40
C VAL A 156 -8.25 10.66 14.73
N LYS A 157 -7.94 11.29 15.87
CA LYS A 157 -8.23 10.69 17.18
C LYS A 157 -9.74 10.55 17.45
N ALA A 158 -10.52 11.57 17.10
CA ALA A 158 -11.98 11.56 17.29
C ALA A 158 -12.66 10.43 16.50
N GLU A 159 -12.12 10.09 15.34
CA GLU A 159 -12.61 9.01 14.47
C GLU A 159 -12.11 7.61 14.88
N GLY A 160 -11.28 7.50 15.94
CA GLY A 160 -10.90 6.20 16.50
C GLY A 160 -9.74 5.49 15.81
N TYR A 161 -8.97 6.21 14.98
CA TYR A 161 -7.79 5.68 14.31
C TYR A 161 -6.76 5.15 15.31
N LYS A 162 -6.17 3.99 14.98
CA LYS A 162 -5.29 3.24 15.89
C LYS A 162 -3.80 3.55 15.75
N ALA A 163 -3.38 4.14 14.64
CA ALA A 163 -2.00 4.53 14.39
C ALA A 163 -1.92 5.65 13.34
N ILE A 164 -0.79 6.36 13.35
CA ILE A 164 -0.44 7.36 12.33
C ILE A 164 0.72 6.85 11.49
N VAL A 165 0.61 6.93 10.17
CA VAL A 165 1.65 6.55 9.20
C VAL A 165 2.25 7.80 8.59
N LEU A 166 3.41 8.23 9.05
CA LEU A 166 4.14 9.35 8.47
C LEU A 166 4.80 8.93 7.15
N THR A 167 4.28 9.43 6.02
CA THR A 167 4.94 9.21 4.72
C THR A 167 6.06 10.22 4.54
N ALA A 168 7.30 9.74 4.56
CA ALA A 168 8.50 10.57 4.47
C ALA A 168 9.18 10.55 3.09
N ASP A 169 8.76 9.68 2.17
CA ASP A 169 9.38 9.46 0.86
C ASP A 169 8.86 10.38 -0.28
N ALA A 170 7.95 11.30 0.03
CA ALA A 170 7.27 12.15 -0.96
C ALA A 170 7.22 13.63 -0.56
N THR A 171 8.37 14.18 -0.14
CA THR A 171 8.53 15.63 0.13
C THR A 171 8.39 16.49 -1.12
N VAL A 172 8.70 15.91 -2.29
CA VAL A 172 8.42 16.43 -3.64
C VAL A 172 7.88 15.31 -4.52
N GLY A 173 7.21 15.65 -5.61
CA GLY A 173 6.76 14.64 -6.59
C GLY A 173 7.92 14.03 -7.36
N GLY A 174 7.90 12.70 -7.55
CA GLY A 174 8.75 12.05 -8.55
C GLY A 174 8.43 12.56 -9.96
N ASN A 175 9.38 12.44 -10.88
CA ASN A 175 9.21 12.88 -12.27
C ASN A 175 8.24 11.97 -13.04
N ARG A 176 6.92 12.10 -12.81
CA ARG A 176 5.90 11.23 -13.41
C ARG A 176 5.51 11.73 -14.80
N GLU A 177 6.18 11.19 -15.82
CA GLU A 177 6.02 11.65 -17.20
C GLU A 177 4.63 11.41 -17.78
N VAL A 178 3.97 10.32 -17.39
CA VAL A 178 2.62 9.98 -17.87
C VAL A 178 1.61 11.05 -17.44
N ASP A 179 1.70 11.52 -16.19
CA ASP A 179 0.87 12.62 -15.67
C ASP A 179 1.08 13.89 -16.52
N LYS A 180 2.33 14.24 -16.81
CA LYS A 180 2.69 15.43 -17.60
C LYS A 180 2.17 15.33 -19.04
N ARG A 181 2.37 14.18 -19.70
CA ARG A 181 1.91 13.93 -21.07
C ARG A 181 0.39 13.94 -21.19
N ASN A 182 -0.31 13.47 -20.15
CA ASN A 182 -1.77 13.45 -20.11
C ASN A 182 -2.38 14.75 -19.57
N GLY A 183 -1.57 15.71 -19.10
CA GLY A 183 -2.06 16.93 -18.45
C GLY A 183 -2.89 16.64 -17.21
N PHE A 184 -2.52 15.62 -16.42
CA PHE A 184 -3.30 15.18 -15.27
C PHE A 184 -3.37 16.26 -14.17
N VAL A 185 -4.59 16.53 -13.74
CA VAL A 185 -4.91 17.29 -12.54
C VAL A 185 -6.02 16.56 -11.79
N PHE A 186 -6.09 16.75 -10.47
CA PHE A 186 -7.14 16.13 -9.66
C PHE A 186 -8.51 16.68 -10.06
N PRO A 187 -9.48 15.84 -10.42
CA PRO A 187 -10.82 16.32 -10.81
C PRO A 187 -11.72 16.60 -9.60
N VAL A 188 -11.31 16.16 -8.40
CA VAL A 188 -12.07 16.19 -7.16
C VAL A 188 -11.17 16.71 -6.03
N GLY A 189 -11.76 17.36 -5.05
CA GLY A 189 -11.04 17.93 -3.90
C GLY A 189 -10.55 16.87 -2.90
N MET A 190 -9.76 17.33 -1.93
CA MET A 190 -9.20 16.50 -0.86
C MET A 190 -9.63 17.08 0.50
N PRO A 191 -10.81 16.71 1.02
CA PRO A 191 -11.45 17.40 2.15
C PRO A 191 -10.62 17.38 3.44
N ILE A 192 -9.83 16.32 3.68
CA ILE A 192 -9.05 16.18 4.92
C ILE A 192 -7.96 17.26 5.05
N VAL A 193 -7.42 17.70 3.91
CA VAL A 193 -6.26 18.61 3.85
C VAL A 193 -6.61 19.99 3.27
N GLU A 194 -7.90 20.28 3.13
CA GLU A 194 -8.40 21.49 2.47
C GLU A 194 -7.83 22.78 3.10
N GLU A 195 -7.57 22.79 4.41
CA GLU A 195 -7.00 23.93 5.13
C GLU A 195 -5.64 24.41 4.57
N TYR A 196 -4.78 23.50 4.09
CA TYR A 196 -3.48 23.84 3.50
C TYR A 196 -3.38 23.51 2.00
N LEU A 197 -4.45 22.94 1.45
CA LEU A 197 -4.63 22.71 0.03
C LEU A 197 -6.04 23.17 -0.40
N PRO A 198 -6.33 24.48 -0.31
CA PRO A 198 -7.64 25.00 -0.70
C PRO A 198 -7.86 24.74 -2.19
N GLU A 199 -9.04 24.25 -2.54
CA GLU A 199 -9.40 23.87 -3.91
C GLU A 199 -8.39 22.88 -4.52
N GLY A 200 -8.15 21.73 -3.87
CA GLY A 200 -7.28 20.67 -4.41
C GLY A 200 -7.65 20.17 -5.81
N ALA A 201 -8.90 20.38 -6.24
CA ALA A 201 -9.33 20.14 -7.61
C ALA A 201 -8.61 21.09 -8.61
N GLY A 202 -8.26 20.57 -9.77
CA GLY A 202 -7.49 21.29 -10.80
C GLY A 202 -6.00 21.41 -10.49
N LYS A 203 -5.50 20.87 -9.37
CA LYS A 203 -4.07 20.86 -9.04
C LYS A 203 -3.40 19.58 -9.55
N SER A 204 -2.13 19.69 -9.94
CA SER A 204 -1.28 18.52 -10.20
C SER A 204 -0.73 17.96 -8.89
N MET A 205 -0.30 16.70 -8.89
CA MET A 205 0.34 16.13 -7.69
C MET A 205 1.62 16.86 -7.28
N ASP A 206 2.39 17.38 -8.25
CA ASP A 206 3.59 18.16 -7.95
C ASP A 206 3.25 19.42 -7.15
N PHE A 207 2.09 20.04 -7.42
CA PHE A 207 1.58 21.14 -6.62
C PHE A 207 1.16 20.68 -5.23
N VAL A 208 0.41 19.58 -5.14
CA VAL A 208 -0.04 18.98 -3.87
C VAL A 208 1.14 18.72 -2.93
N TYR A 209 2.21 18.07 -3.42
CA TYR A 209 3.40 17.79 -2.62
C TYR A 209 4.17 19.06 -2.24
N LYS A 210 4.23 20.08 -3.10
CA LYS A 210 4.89 21.37 -2.78
C LYS A 210 4.17 22.15 -1.69
N SER A 211 2.86 21.96 -1.55
CA SER A 211 2.06 22.57 -0.48
C SER A 211 2.33 21.92 0.88
N ALA A 212 2.62 20.61 0.91
CA ALA A 212 3.02 19.89 2.12
C ALA A 212 4.41 20.31 2.62
N LYS A 213 4.81 19.84 3.81
CA LYS A 213 6.13 20.11 4.41
C LYS A 213 7.23 19.31 3.71
N GLN A 214 8.22 20.00 3.14
CA GLN A 214 9.40 19.36 2.54
C GLN A 214 10.46 18.98 3.57
N ARG A 215 10.69 19.84 4.56
CA ARG A 215 11.76 19.70 5.55
C ARG A 215 11.30 18.83 6.71
N LEU A 216 11.10 17.55 6.43
CA LEU A 216 10.86 16.54 7.46
C LEU A 216 12.15 16.22 8.22
N SER A 217 12.02 15.88 9.49
CA SER A 217 13.11 15.61 10.42
C SER A 217 12.66 14.64 11.52
N PRO A 218 13.58 14.06 12.31
CA PRO A 218 13.23 13.22 13.47
C PRO A 218 12.20 13.86 14.41
N ARG A 219 12.27 15.19 14.60
CA ARG A 219 11.32 15.94 15.45
C ARG A 219 9.87 15.84 15.01
N ASP A 220 9.63 15.55 13.73
CA ASP A 220 8.28 15.39 13.21
C ASP A 220 7.65 14.06 13.65
N VAL A 221 8.46 13.01 13.84
CA VAL A 221 8.02 11.74 14.44
C VAL A 221 7.69 11.97 15.92
N GLU A 222 8.59 12.63 16.65
CA GLU A 222 8.40 13.01 18.06
C GLU A 222 7.12 13.82 18.24
N PHE A 223 6.92 14.86 17.40
CA PHE A 223 5.73 15.71 17.43
C PHE A 223 4.42 14.93 17.24
N ILE A 224 4.37 14.01 16.27
CA ILE A 224 3.19 13.17 16.06
C ILE A 224 2.96 12.29 17.28
N ALA A 225 4.00 11.60 17.75
CA ALA A 225 3.91 10.66 18.86
C ALA A 225 3.43 11.36 20.14
N GLU A 226 4.03 12.50 20.49
CA GLU A 226 3.69 13.28 21.69
C GLU A 226 2.27 13.88 21.61
N TYR A 227 1.88 14.46 20.47
CA TYR A 227 0.60 15.16 20.36
C TYR A 227 -0.59 14.22 20.17
N SER A 228 -0.41 13.16 19.36
CA SER A 228 -1.48 12.21 19.10
C SER A 228 -1.63 11.17 20.20
N GLY A 229 -0.53 10.79 20.87
CA GLY A 229 -0.51 9.63 21.75
C GLY A 229 -0.73 8.29 21.03
N LEU A 230 -0.66 8.28 19.70
CA LEU A 230 -0.84 7.09 18.86
C LEU A 230 0.52 6.53 18.42
N PRO A 231 0.61 5.20 18.18
CA PRO A 231 1.77 4.60 17.52
C PRO A 231 2.06 5.26 16.16
N VAL A 232 3.33 5.57 15.90
CA VAL A 232 3.77 6.21 14.66
C VAL A 232 4.58 5.26 13.80
N TYR A 233 4.09 4.97 12.59
CA TYR A 233 4.82 4.22 11.57
C TYR A 233 5.53 5.20 10.64
N VAL A 234 6.83 5.03 10.43
CA VAL A 234 7.56 5.81 9.43
C VAL A 234 7.57 5.04 8.11
N LYS A 235 6.89 5.59 7.10
CA LYS A 235 6.75 5.03 5.75
C LYS A 235 7.74 5.65 4.78
N GLY A 236 8.55 4.81 4.14
CA GLY A 236 9.59 5.22 3.20
C GLY A 236 11.01 4.70 3.46
N PRO A 237 11.41 4.22 4.67
CA PRO A 237 12.76 3.69 4.86
C PRO A 237 13.10 2.55 3.88
N GLN A 238 14.30 2.62 3.31
CA GLN A 238 14.86 1.63 2.37
C GLN A 238 16.29 1.20 2.74
N CYS A 239 16.87 1.73 3.82
CA CYS A 239 18.21 1.39 4.28
C CYS A 239 18.30 1.44 5.82
N ARG A 240 19.39 0.90 6.37
CA ARG A 240 19.66 0.85 7.81
C ARG A 240 19.64 2.22 8.49
N GLU A 241 20.28 3.23 7.90
CA GLU A 241 20.43 4.55 8.52
C GLU A 241 19.09 5.23 8.77
N ASP A 242 18.14 5.05 7.85
CA ASP A 242 16.79 5.61 7.95
C ASP A 242 15.96 4.87 9.01
N VAL A 243 16.16 3.56 9.15
CA VAL A 243 15.57 2.76 10.24
C VAL A 243 16.06 3.27 11.58
N GLU A 244 17.37 3.34 11.81
CA GLU A 244 17.91 3.79 13.10
C GLU A 244 17.48 5.21 13.43
N ARG A 245 17.46 6.11 12.44
CA ARG A 245 16.96 7.48 12.62
C ARG A 245 15.48 7.51 12.99
N SER A 246 14.66 6.64 12.41
CA SER A 246 13.23 6.55 12.72
C SER A 246 12.99 6.00 14.13
N LEU A 247 13.70 4.94 14.51
CA LEU A 247 13.59 4.34 15.85
C LEU A 247 14.09 5.29 16.94
N ALA A 248 15.20 5.98 16.71
CA ALA A 248 15.72 6.98 17.65
C ALA A 248 14.74 8.14 17.88
N ALA A 249 13.88 8.44 16.89
CA ALA A 249 12.85 9.46 16.96
C ALA A 249 11.52 8.97 17.60
N GLY A 250 11.46 7.71 18.05
CA GLY A 250 10.29 7.14 18.70
C GLY A 250 9.29 6.46 17.75
N ALA A 251 9.67 6.12 16.52
CA ALA A 251 8.80 5.34 15.63
C ALA A 251 8.41 4.01 16.28
N SER A 252 7.11 3.71 16.28
CA SER A 252 6.53 2.46 16.79
C SER A 252 6.42 1.37 15.74
N GLY A 253 6.81 1.66 14.50
CA GLY A 253 6.82 0.73 13.39
C GLY A 253 7.52 1.30 12.16
N ILE A 254 7.99 0.42 11.27
CA ILE A 254 8.64 0.80 10.02
C ILE A 254 7.80 0.30 8.85
N TRP A 255 7.57 1.16 7.86
CA TRP A 255 6.86 0.79 6.64
C TRP A 255 7.80 0.91 5.43
N VAL A 256 8.27 -0.25 4.98
CA VAL A 256 9.22 -0.42 3.87
C VAL A 256 8.49 -0.26 2.54
N THR A 257 8.85 0.75 1.77
CA THR A 257 8.23 1.06 0.49
C THR A 257 9.12 2.02 -0.30
N ASN A 258 9.00 2.01 -1.63
CA ASN A 258 9.51 3.08 -2.50
C ASN A 258 8.35 3.79 -3.21
N HIS A 259 7.20 3.83 -2.52
CA HIS A 259 5.96 4.42 -3.01
C HIS A 259 5.46 3.76 -4.30
N GLY A 260 5.69 2.46 -4.47
CA GLY A 260 5.33 1.73 -5.68
C GLY A 260 6.05 2.25 -6.93
N GLY A 261 7.30 2.70 -6.80
CA GLY A 261 8.12 3.22 -7.92
C GLY A 261 7.64 4.58 -8.46
N ARG A 262 6.96 5.39 -7.65
CA ARG A 262 6.36 6.67 -8.05
C ARG A 262 7.21 7.89 -7.70
N GLN A 263 8.23 7.71 -6.88
CA GLN A 263 9.06 8.77 -6.33
C GLN A 263 10.44 8.77 -6.97
N ILE A 264 11.46 8.15 -6.36
CA ILE A 264 12.80 8.05 -6.93
C ILE A 264 12.86 6.83 -7.88
N ASP A 265 13.02 7.07 -9.18
CA ASP A 265 13.37 6.03 -10.16
C ASP A 265 14.89 5.85 -10.19
N GLY A 266 15.36 4.65 -10.54
CA GLY A 266 16.78 4.26 -10.39
C GLY A 266 17.18 3.85 -8.97
N GLY A 267 16.28 3.98 -7.99
CA GLY A 267 16.42 3.41 -6.66
C GLY A 267 16.18 1.89 -6.63
N PRO A 268 16.53 1.22 -5.52
CA PRO A 268 16.34 -0.23 -5.38
C PRO A 268 14.87 -0.62 -5.39
N ALA A 269 14.60 -1.87 -5.78
CA ALA A 269 13.30 -2.48 -5.57
C ALA A 269 13.03 -2.63 -4.07
N ALA A 270 11.80 -2.34 -3.63
CA ALA A 270 11.49 -2.34 -2.21
C ALA A 270 11.71 -3.71 -1.54
N PHE A 271 11.45 -4.80 -2.26
CA PHE A 271 11.66 -6.15 -1.74
C PHE A 271 13.13 -6.48 -1.48
N ASP A 272 14.05 -5.92 -2.27
CA ASP A 272 15.50 -6.10 -2.03
C ASP A 272 15.95 -5.30 -0.80
N SER A 273 15.37 -4.12 -0.58
CA SER A 273 15.59 -3.30 0.63
C SER A 273 15.03 -3.94 1.91
N LEU A 274 14.01 -4.80 1.80
CA LEU A 274 13.29 -5.35 2.95
C LEU A 274 14.20 -6.14 3.89
N GLN A 275 15.14 -6.94 3.36
CA GLN A 275 16.02 -7.77 4.21
C GLN A 275 16.97 -6.90 5.02
N GLU A 276 17.58 -5.89 4.40
CA GLU A 276 18.44 -4.94 5.09
C GLU A 276 17.67 -4.15 6.16
N VAL A 277 16.45 -3.71 5.84
CA VAL A 277 15.59 -3.00 6.80
C VAL A 277 15.17 -3.94 7.94
N ALA A 278 14.81 -5.19 7.68
CA ALA A 278 14.44 -6.14 8.72
C ALA A 278 15.60 -6.45 9.66
N GLU A 279 16.81 -6.64 9.12
CA GLU A 279 18.04 -6.78 9.90
C GLU A 279 18.39 -5.52 10.68
N ALA A 280 18.08 -4.34 10.13
CA ALA A 280 18.22 -3.09 10.87
C ALA A 280 17.22 -3.05 12.02
N VAL A 281 15.93 -3.23 11.78
CA VAL A 281 14.88 -3.19 12.80
C VAL A 281 15.14 -4.20 13.93
N ASP A 282 15.65 -5.39 13.60
CA ASP A 282 15.98 -6.45 14.56
C ASP A 282 14.82 -6.75 15.53
N LYS A 283 13.61 -6.87 14.96
CA LYS A 283 12.35 -7.15 15.68
C LYS A 283 11.98 -6.15 16.78
N ARG A 284 12.64 -4.98 16.87
CA ARG A 284 12.34 -3.94 17.87
C ARG A 284 10.94 -3.35 17.71
N VAL A 285 10.46 -3.26 16.48
CA VAL A 285 9.12 -2.77 16.12
C VAL A 285 8.56 -3.57 14.94
N PRO A 286 7.23 -3.57 14.71
CA PRO A 286 6.64 -4.22 13.56
C PRO A 286 7.07 -3.60 12.22
N ILE A 287 7.07 -4.43 11.18
CA ILE A 287 7.37 -4.02 9.81
C ILE A 287 6.15 -4.20 8.90
N VAL A 288 5.76 -3.13 8.22
CA VAL A 288 4.83 -3.19 7.08
C VAL A 288 5.62 -3.14 5.79
N PHE A 289 5.30 -4.00 4.84
CA PHE A 289 5.94 -4.01 3.52
C PHE A 289 4.94 -3.69 2.39
N GLU A 290 5.36 -2.89 1.41
CA GLU A 290 4.57 -2.53 0.23
C GLU A 290 5.48 -2.41 -1.02
N SER A 291 4.86 -2.27 -2.20
CA SER A 291 5.46 -2.06 -3.53
C SER A 291 5.76 -3.38 -4.28
N GLY A 292 5.02 -3.61 -5.38
CA GLY A 292 5.23 -4.75 -6.29
C GLY A 292 4.43 -6.02 -5.98
N ILE A 293 3.70 -6.08 -4.85
CA ILE A 293 2.87 -7.25 -4.52
C ILE A 293 1.76 -7.44 -5.57
N ARG A 294 1.69 -8.65 -6.14
CA ARG A 294 0.69 -9.06 -7.13
C ARG A 294 0.22 -10.49 -6.95
N ARG A 295 0.94 -11.30 -6.19
CA ARG A 295 0.66 -12.73 -6.01
C ARG A 295 0.80 -13.17 -4.56
N GLY A 296 0.17 -14.27 -4.18
CA GLY A 296 0.33 -14.90 -2.86
C GLY A 296 1.79 -15.27 -2.54
N GLN A 297 2.59 -15.65 -3.54
CA GLN A 297 4.03 -15.90 -3.36
C GLN A 297 4.78 -14.62 -2.97
N HIS A 298 4.33 -13.44 -3.40
CA HIS A 298 4.97 -12.19 -3.05
C HIS A 298 4.70 -11.84 -1.58
N VAL A 299 3.45 -12.06 -1.13
CA VAL A 299 3.07 -11.93 0.28
C VAL A 299 3.90 -12.87 1.15
N PHE A 300 3.95 -14.16 0.79
CA PHE A 300 4.76 -15.16 1.49
C PHE A 300 6.23 -14.74 1.61
N LYS A 301 6.84 -14.32 0.49
CA LYS A 301 8.25 -13.89 0.46
C LYS A 301 8.52 -12.66 1.30
N ALA A 302 7.60 -11.70 1.33
CA ALA A 302 7.73 -10.51 2.16
C ALA A 302 7.71 -10.88 3.65
N LEU A 303 6.75 -11.71 4.08
CA LEU A 303 6.65 -12.21 5.46
C LEU A 303 7.92 -12.99 5.86
N ALA A 304 8.35 -13.94 5.03
CA ALA A 304 9.58 -14.71 5.24
C ALA A 304 10.87 -13.86 5.18
N SER A 305 10.79 -12.62 4.71
CA SER A 305 11.91 -11.66 4.67
C SER A 305 11.85 -10.63 5.80
N GLY A 306 10.92 -10.78 6.75
CA GLY A 306 10.86 -9.97 7.98
C GLY A 306 9.68 -9.00 8.06
N ALA A 307 8.75 -8.99 7.11
CA ALA A 307 7.52 -8.21 7.25
C ALA A 307 6.53 -8.87 8.23
N ASP A 308 5.77 -8.07 8.95
CA ASP A 308 4.63 -8.50 9.78
C ASP A 308 3.29 -8.33 9.05
N LEU A 309 3.17 -7.27 8.25
CA LEU A 309 2.01 -6.98 7.41
C LEU A 309 2.45 -6.63 5.99
N VAL A 310 1.60 -6.91 5.01
CA VAL A 310 1.84 -6.63 3.60
C VAL A 310 0.72 -5.78 3.03
N ALA A 311 1.05 -4.57 2.57
CA ALA A 311 0.06 -3.61 2.10
C ALA A 311 -0.12 -3.65 0.58
N ILE A 312 -1.37 -3.55 0.12
CA ILE A 312 -1.75 -3.60 -1.30
C ILE A 312 -2.32 -2.25 -1.75
N GLY A 313 -1.78 -1.72 -2.84
CA GLY A 313 -2.23 -0.47 -3.47
C GLY A 313 -2.93 -0.72 -4.80
N ARG A 314 -2.20 -0.58 -5.93
CA ARG A 314 -2.77 -0.61 -7.31
C ARG A 314 -3.78 -1.73 -7.59
N PRO A 315 -3.54 -3.03 -7.26
CA PRO A 315 -4.52 -4.07 -7.51
C PRO A 315 -5.90 -3.79 -6.89
N VAL A 316 -5.93 -3.22 -5.69
CA VAL A 316 -7.18 -2.86 -5.01
C VAL A 316 -7.88 -1.71 -5.71
N ILE A 317 -7.14 -0.71 -6.18
CA ILE A 317 -7.71 0.42 -6.96
C ILE A 317 -8.26 -0.06 -8.31
N TYR A 318 -7.63 -1.05 -8.94
CA TYR A 318 -8.15 -1.66 -10.15
C TYR A 318 -9.41 -2.49 -9.87
N GLY A 319 -9.43 -3.29 -8.81
CA GLY A 319 -10.64 -3.99 -8.34
C GLY A 319 -11.79 -3.04 -8.03
N LEU A 320 -11.50 -1.92 -7.37
CA LEU A 320 -12.45 -0.84 -7.09
C LEU A 320 -13.07 -0.28 -8.37
N ALA A 321 -12.25 -0.02 -9.40
CA ALA A 321 -12.75 0.48 -10.68
C ALA A 321 -13.67 -0.53 -11.39
N LEU A 322 -13.41 -1.82 -11.22
CA LEU A 322 -14.10 -2.89 -11.96
C LEU A 322 -15.37 -3.38 -11.25
N GLY A 323 -15.44 -3.29 -9.92
CA GLY A 323 -16.53 -3.88 -9.15
C GLY A 323 -16.86 -3.22 -7.82
N GLY A 324 -16.41 -1.99 -7.58
CA GLY A 324 -16.76 -1.26 -6.36
C GLY A 324 -16.25 -1.96 -5.10
N SER A 325 -17.08 -2.03 -4.05
CA SER A 325 -16.69 -2.72 -2.82
C SER A 325 -16.51 -4.22 -2.99
N VAL A 326 -17.34 -4.85 -3.84
CA VAL A 326 -17.20 -6.29 -4.16
C VAL A 326 -15.88 -6.57 -4.87
N GLY A 327 -15.50 -5.74 -5.84
CA GLY A 327 -14.21 -5.88 -6.54
C GLY A 327 -13.01 -5.72 -5.61
N VAL A 328 -13.07 -4.77 -4.65
CA VAL A 328 -12.05 -4.62 -3.61
C VAL A 328 -11.92 -5.90 -2.77
N ARG A 329 -13.03 -6.41 -2.23
CA ARG A 329 -13.04 -7.64 -1.43
C ARG A 329 -12.44 -8.81 -2.19
N GLN A 330 -12.85 -9.02 -3.45
CA GLN A 330 -12.35 -10.12 -4.28
C GLN A 330 -10.84 -10.06 -4.50
N VAL A 331 -10.24 -8.87 -4.61
CA VAL A 331 -8.77 -8.74 -4.72
C VAL A 331 -8.08 -9.27 -3.46
N PHE A 332 -8.59 -8.93 -2.27
CA PHE A 332 -8.05 -9.45 -1.00
C PHE A 332 -8.26 -10.96 -0.87
N GLU A 333 -9.46 -11.45 -1.17
CA GLU A 333 -9.79 -12.89 -1.15
C GLU A 333 -8.88 -13.68 -2.10
N HIS A 334 -8.66 -13.16 -3.31
CA HIS A 334 -7.83 -13.79 -4.31
C HIS A 334 -6.37 -13.90 -3.86
N LEU A 335 -5.77 -12.80 -3.38
CA LEU A 335 -4.39 -12.82 -2.87
C LEU A 335 -4.25 -13.73 -1.65
N ASN A 336 -5.27 -13.77 -0.78
CA ASN A 336 -5.28 -14.64 0.38
C ASN A 336 -5.39 -16.13 0.00
N ALA A 337 -6.21 -16.45 -1.00
CA ALA A 337 -6.32 -17.81 -1.53
C ALA A 337 -5.01 -18.29 -2.19
N GLU A 338 -4.35 -17.41 -2.96
CA GLU A 338 -3.01 -17.71 -3.47
C GLU A 338 -2.01 -17.91 -2.33
N LEU A 339 -2.05 -17.07 -1.27
CA LEU A 339 -1.19 -17.24 -0.09
C LEU A 339 -1.39 -18.60 0.58
N LYS A 340 -2.65 -19.01 0.84
CA LYS A 340 -2.97 -20.34 1.40
C LYS A 340 -2.43 -21.47 0.55
N THR A 341 -2.54 -21.35 -0.78
CA THR A 341 -1.98 -22.34 -1.71
C THR A 341 -0.47 -22.45 -1.55
N VAL A 342 0.23 -21.31 -1.48
CA VAL A 342 1.68 -21.28 -1.27
C VAL A 342 2.06 -21.90 0.07
N MET A 343 1.34 -21.54 1.14
CA MET A 343 1.55 -22.07 2.48
C MET A 343 1.40 -23.60 2.55
N GLN A 344 0.37 -24.13 1.89
CA GLN A 344 0.14 -25.58 1.81
C GLN A 344 1.29 -26.29 1.10
N LEU A 345 1.80 -25.72 0.01
CA LEU A 345 2.87 -26.31 -0.81
C LEU A 345 4.28 -26.09 -0.23
N SER A 346 4.46 -25.09 0.64
CA SER A 346 5.71 -24.82 1.36
C SER A 346 5.74 -25.45 2.75
N GLY A 347 4.67 -26.13 3.18
CA GLY A 347 4.60 -26.81 4.47
C GLY A 347 4.57 -25.85 5.67
N THR A 348 3.86 -24.72 5.56
CA THR A 348 3.67 -23.74 6.64
C THR A 348 2.20 -23.71 7.06
N GLN A 349 1.88 -24.02 8.33
CA GLN A 349 0.49 -24.09 8.82
C GLN A 349 -0.05 -22.71 9.19
N THR A 350 0.81 -21.83 9.71
CA THR A 350 0.47 -20.51 10.25
C THR A 350 1.33 -19.42 9.61
N ILE A 351 0.92 -18.15 9.78
CA ILE A 351 1.73 -17.01 9.34
C ILE A 351 3.08 -16.94 10.07
N GLU A 352 3.14 -17.37 11.33
CA GLU A 352 4.42 -17.45 12.06
C GLU A 352 5.37 -18.48 11.43
N ASP A 353 4.86 -19.61 10.93
CA ASP A 353 5.68 -20.57 10.16
C ASP A 353 6.23 -19.93 8.87
N VAL A 354 5.41 -19.09 8.20
CA VAL A 354 5.86 -18.33 7.02
C VAL A 354 6.99 -17.38 7.38
N LYS A 355 6.87 -16.62 8.48
CA LYS A 355 7.93 -15.69 8.92
C LYS A 355 9.25 -16.39 9.26
N HIS A 356 9.20 -17.64 9.70
CA HIS A 356 10.39 -18.47 9.98
C HIS A 356 10.92 -19.22 8.74
N PHE A 357 10.21 -19.14 7.60
CA PHE A 357 10.58 -19.84 6.39
C PHE A 357 11.88 -19.29 5.78
N LYS A 358 12.85 -20.15 5.49
CA LYS A 358 14.11 -19.75 4.87
C LYS A 358 13.98 -19.75 3.34
N LEU A 359 13.87 -18.56 2.77
CA LEU A 359 13.91 -18.40 1.32
C LEU A 359 15.27 -18.78 0.74
N ARG A 360 15.27 -19.38 -0.44
CA ARG A 360 16.51 -19.71 -1.17
C ARG A 360 16.89 -18.55 -2.09
N HIS A 361 18.16 -18.15 -2.12
CA HIS A 361 18.64 -17.21 -3.13
C HIS A 361 18.46 -17.80 -4.54
N ASN A 362 17.96 -17.01 -5.49
CA ASN A 362 17.83 -17.44 -6.87
C ASN A 362 19.18 -17.38 -7.60
N PRO A 363 19.78 -18.51 -8.04
CA PRO A 363 21.03 -18.49 -8.80
C PRO A 363 20.83 -18.15 -10.29
N TYR A 364 19.59 -18.15 -10.80
CA TYR A 364 19.30 -17.87 -12.21
C TYR A 364 19.28 -16.37 -12.48
N ASN A 365 19.59 -15.98 -13.73
CA ASN A 365 19.45 -14.60 -14.14
C ASN A 365 17.97 -14.16 -14.05
N PRO A 366 17.60 -13.24 -13.14
CA PRO A 366 16.21 -12.83 -12.98
C PRO A 366 15.70 -11.99 -14.16
N THR A 367 16.56 -11.60 -15.11
CA THR A 367 16.18 -10.81 -16.28
C THR A 367 15.60 -11.63 -17.43
N PHE A 368 15.51 -12.96 -17.35
CA PHE A 368 14.80 -13.73 -18.37
C PHE A 368 13.31 -13.37 -18.31
N PRO A 369 12.74 -12.75 -19.37
CA PRO A 369 11.33 -12.46 -19.38
C PRO A 369 10.61 -13.80 -19.55
N VAL A 370 9.88 -14.21 -18.53
CA VAL A 370 8.62 -14.87 -18.83
C VAL A 370 7.65 -13.71 -18.98
N ASP A 371 7.33 -13.30 -20.22
CA ASP A 371 6.15 -12.46 -20.39
C ASP A 371 4.98 -13.29 -19.81
N PRO A 372 4.18 -12.77 -18.87
CA PRO A 372 2.98 -13.47 -18.42
C PRO A 372 2.06 -13.87 -19.59
N ARG A 373 2.17 -13.18 -20.74
CA ARG A 373 1.50 -13.48 -22.01
C ARG A 373 2.17 -14.57 -22.84
N ASP A 374 3.39 -15.01 -22.52
CA ASP A 374 4.09 -16.09 -23.24
C ASP A 374 3.50 -17.47 -22.93
N LEU A 375 2.69 -17.60 -21.87
CA LEU A 375 1.81 -18.76 -21.65
C LEU A 375 0.49 -18.59 -22.42
N LYS A 376 0.55 -18.40 -23.75
CA LYS A 376 -0.62 -18.62 -24.61
C LYS A 376 -0.85 -20.13 -24.74
N LEU A 377 -1.53 -20.72 -23.77
CA LEU A 377 -2.26 -21.95 -23.99
C LEU A 377 -3.65 -21.58 -24.50
N TYR A 378 -3.72 -21.44 -25.83
CA TYR A 378 -4.90 -21.33 -26.70
C TYR A 378 -5.73 -20.06 -26.62
#